data_AF-A0A3M0GHZ3-F1
#
_entry.id   AF-A0A3M0GHZ3-F1
#
_cell.length_a   1.000
_cell.length_b   1.000
_cell.length_c   1.000
_cell.angle_alpha   90.00
_cell.angle_beta   90.00
_cell.angle_gamma   90.00
#
_symmetry.space_group_name_H-M   'P 1'
#
loop_
_entity.id
_entity.type
_entity.pdbx_description
1 polymer ?
#
loop_
_entity_poly.entity_id
_entity_poly.type
_entity_poly.pdbx_seq_one_letter_code
_entity_poly.pdbx_strand_id
1 'polypeptide(L)'
;MATMTYDYADSTAVLGPLAIVHIPGALHLCIEHARRTSVPRGWEVIRLPLEDAAPVRMPSDDLLALADAVREIGLRHDDPEPAAVHLPHEPAVLRTAGHLRLLGTVD
;
A
#
# COMPACT_ATOMS: atom_id res chain seq x y z
N MET A 1 14.51 0.33 1.60
CA MET A 1 13.24 0.95 1.17
C MET A 1 12.78 1.90 2.28
N ALA A 2 11.89 2.86 2.01
CA ALA A 2 11.49 3.87 2.99
C ALA A 2 9.97 4.17 2.92
N THR A 3 9.43 4.68 4.03
CA THR A 3 8.09 5.27 4.08
C THR A 3 8.19 6.76 4.37
N MET A 4 7.39 7.55 3.67
CA MET A 4 7.29 9.00 3.84
C MET A 4 5.87 9.37 4.29
N THR A 5 5.78 10.08 5.41
CA THR A 5 4.53 10.57 6.00
C THR A 5 4.54 12.09 6.04
N TYR A 6 3.35 12.69 6.06
CA TYR A 6 3.18 14.14 6.04
C TYR A 6 2.31 14.61 7.21
N ASP A 7 2.73 15.70 7.83
CA ASP A 7 1.86 16.56 8.63
C ASP A 7 1.68 17.88 7.88
N TYR A 8 0.46 18.09 7.36
CA TYR A 8 0.15 19.30 6.60
C TYR A 8 -0.02 20.52 7.49
N ALA A 9 -0.51 20.36 8.74
CA ALA A 9 -0.73 21.48 9.64
C ALA A 9 0.60 22.12 10.04
N ASP A 10 1.60 21.27 10.30
CA ASP A 10 2.95 21.69 10.68
C ASP A 10 3.91 21.80 9.48
N SER A 11 3.41 21.61 8.24
CA SER A 11 4.22 21.65 7.02
C SER A 11 5.49 20.77 7.12
N THR A 12 5.33 19.54 7.61
CA THR A 12 6.44 18.64 7.90
C THR A 12 6.28 17.33 7.14
N ALA A 13 7.38 16.77 6.65
CA ALA A 13 7.42 15.40 6.17
C ALA A 13 8.51 14.60 6.89
N VAL A 14 8.18 13.37 7.25
CA VAL A 14 9.11 12.42 7.87
C VAL A 14 9.38 11.31 6.88
N LEU A 15 10.65 11.07 6.59
CA LEU A 15 11.11 9.94 5.78
C LEU A 15 11.90 8.99 6.68
N GLY A 16 11.40 7.76 6.83
CA GLY A 16 12.01 6.75 7.68
C GLY A 16 11.99 5.35 7.07
N PRO A 17 12.44 4.34 7.82
CA PRO A 17 12.40 2.94 7.40
C PRO A 17 11.02 2.53 6.87
N LEU A 18 11.00 1.50 6.02
CA LEU A 18 9.75 0.98 5.47
C LEU A 18 8.83 0.56 6.62
N ALA A 19 7.63 1.13 6.64
CA ALA A 19 6.62 0.83 7.66
C ALA A 19 6.17 -0.64 7.58
N ILE A 20 6.04 -1.29 8.72
CA ILE A 20 5.56 -2.68 8.85
C ILE A 20 4.04 -2.81 8.71
N VAL A 21 3.32 -1.68 8.79
CA VAL A 21 1.87 -1.59 8.64
C VAL A 21 1.55 -0.52 7.61
N HIS A 22 0.40 -0.66 6.96
CA HIS A 22 -0.11 0.35 6.06
C HIS A 22 -0.49 1.62 6.84
N ILE A 23 0.08 2.75 6.43
CA ILE A 23 -0.25 4.07 6.97
C ILE A 23 -1.02 4.83 5.87
N PRO A 24 -2.31 5.16 6.08
CA PRO A 24 -3.10 5.87 5.09
C PRO A 24 -2.42 7.16 4.61
N GLY A 25 -2.34 7.35 3.29
CA GLY A 25 -1.75 8.54 2.67
C GLY A 25 -0.22 8.62 2.71
N ALA A 26 0.47 7.61 3.25
CA ALA A 26 1.92 7.55 3.20
C ALA A 26 2.42 7.11 1.82
N LEU A 27 3.63 7.54 1.45
CA LEU A 27 4.31 7.08 0.24
C LEU A 27 5.39 6.06 0.58
N HIS A 28 5.38 4.93 -0.12
CA HIS A 28 6.46 3.96 -0.07
C HIS A 28 7.45 4.23 -1.20
N LEU A 29 8.70 4.49 -0.85
CA LEU A 29 9.74 4.88 -1.77
C LEU A 29 10.84 3.82 -1.79
N CYS A 30 11.31 3.47 -2.99
CA CYS A 30 12.57 2.73 -3.11
C CYS A 30 13.74 3.58 -2.62
N ILE A 31 14.91 2.99 -2.41
CA ILE A 31 16.07 3.70 -1.84
C ILE A 31 16.50 4.90 -2.71
N GLU A 32 16.37 4.77 -4.03
CA GLU A 32 16.72 5.84 -4.97
C GLU A 32 15.72 7.00 -4.86
N HIS A 33 14.42 6.71 -4.89
CA HIS A 33 13.39 7.74 -4.75
C HIS A 33 13.44 8.40 -3.38
N ALA A 34 13.70 7.66 -2.31
CA ALA A 34 13.87 8.21 -0.97
C ALA A 34 14.98 9.27 -0.90
N ARG A 35 16.08 9.06 -1.63
CA ARG A 35 17.22 10.00 -1.71
C ARG A 35 16.92 11.25 -2.55
N ARG A 36 16.13 11.10 -3.61
CA ARG A 36 15.87 12.16 -4.60
C ARG A 36 14.61 12.97 -4.30
N THR A 37 13.67 12.42 -3.56
CA THR A 37 12.41 13.09 -3.22
C THR A 37 12.66 14.32 -2.35
N SER A 38 12.01 15.43 -2.75
CA SER A 38 11.92 16.69 -2.02
C SER A 38 10.50 16.92 -1.51
N VAL A 39 10.36 17.86 -0.59
CA VAL A 39 9.06 18.35 -0.09
C VAL A 39 8.70 19.71 -0.69
N PRO A 40 7.45 20.20 -0.51
CA PRO A 40 7.10 21.57 -0.88
C PRO A 40 8.01 22.60 -0.23
N ARG A 41 8.12 23.79 -0.85
CA ARG A 41 8.97 24.86 -0.31
C ARG A 41 8.46 25.32 1.05
N GLY A 42 9.39 25.56 1.97
CA GLY A 42 9.07 25.99 3.34
C GLY A 42 8.67 24.86 4.29
N TRP A 43 8.66 23.61 3.82
CA TRP A 43 8.39 22.45 4.66
C TRP A 43 9.64 21.92 5.34
N GLU A 44 9.50 21.41 6.55
CA GLU A 44 10.55 20.68 7.25
C GLU A 44 10.62 19.23 6.76
N VAL A 45 11.84 18.70 6.63
CA VAL A 45 12.08 17.28 6.29
C VAL A 45 12.92 16.62 7.35
N ILE A 46 12.35 15.63 8.02
CA ILE A 46 13.05 14.80 8.99
C ILE A 46 13.42 13.49 8.30
N ARG A 47 14.72 13.21 8.16
CA ARG A 47 15.24 11.97 7.57
C ARG A 47 15.82 11.09 8.66
N LEU A 48 15.13 10.01 8.98
CA LEU A 48 15.63 9.00 9.90
C LEU A 48 16.66 8.12 9.19
N PRO A 49 17.62 7.54 9.92
CA PRO A 49 18.54 6.56 9.37
C PRO A 49 17.77 5.44 8.67
N LEU A 50 17.98 5.32 7.35
CA LEU A 50 17.52 4.18 6.58
C LEU A 50 18.60 3.12 6.72
N GLU A 51 18.66 2.47 7.87
CA GLU A 51 19.46 1.25 7.97
C GLU A 51 18.96 0.30 6.89
N ASP A 52 19.90 -0.23 6.10
CA ASP A 52 19.63 -1.32 5.17
C ASP A 52 19.28 -2.52 6.04
N ALA A 53 18.04 -2.57 6.53
CA ALA A 53 17.48 -3.74 7.17
C ALA A 53 17.68 -4.85 6.15
N ALA A 54 18.63 -5.74 6.44
CA ALA A 54 18.86 -6.91 5.63
C ALA A 54 17.48 -7.54 5.40
N PRO A 55 17.11 -7.86 4.15
CA PRO A 55 15.82 -8.47 3.90
C PRO A 55 15.69 -9.62 4.88
N VAL A 56 14.63 -9.62 5.69
CA VAL A 56 14.31 -10.75 6.55
C VAL A 56 14.21 -11.93 5.60
N ARG A 57 15.26 -12.77 5.60
CA ARG A 57 15.34 -13.94 4.74
C ARG A 57 14.41 -14.96 5.37
N MET A 58 13.12 -14.87 5.04
CA MET A 58 12.21 -15.96 5.32
C MET A 58 12.77 -17.20 4.60
N PRO A 59 12.89 -18.34 5.29
CA PRO A 59 13.30 -19.58 4.64
C PRO A 59 12.35 -19.84 3.48
N SER A 60 12.87 -20.06 2.27
CA SER A 60 12.04 -20.31 1.08
C SER A 60 11.09 -21.50 1.23
N ASP A 61 11.40 -22.40 2.16
CA ASP A 61 10.63 -23.59 2.53
C ASP A 61 9.25 -23.24 3.12
N ASP A 62 9.15 -22.17 3.92
CA ASP A 62 7.91 -21.78 4.59
C ASP A 62 6.83 -21.36 3.58
N LEU A 63 7.23 -20.69 2.49
CA LEU A 63 6.31 -20.30 1.42
C LEU A 63 5.81 -21.51 0.61
N LEU A 64 6.65 -22.53 0.43
CA LEU A 64 6.26 -23.76 -0.25
C LEU A 64 5.30 -24.57 0.64
N ALA A 65 5.60 -24.67 1.94
CA ALA A 65 4.74 -25.31 2.93
C ALA A 65 3.35 -24.63 3.03
N LEU A 66 3.30 -23.30 3.03
CA LEU A 66 2.05 -22.54 2.94
C LEU A 66 1.28 -22.82 1.64
N ALA A 67 1.98 -22.86 0.50
CA ALA A 67 1.35 -23.17 -0.79
C ALA A 67 0.80 -24.60 -0.86
N ASP A 68 1.50 -25.57 -0.26
CA ASP A 68 1.02 -26.94 -0.10
C ASP A 68 -0.25 -26.98 0.77
N ALA A 69 -0.22 -26.31 1.92
CA ALA A 69 -1.36 -26.25 2.84
C ALA A 69 -2.61 -25.61 2.19
N VAL A 70 -2.45 -24.50 1.46
CA VAL A 70 -3.56 -23.84 0.74
C VAL A 70 -4.11 -24.75 -0.36
N ARG A 71 -3.23 -25.47 -1.08
CA ARG A 71 -3.66 -26.43 -2.12
C ARG A 71 -4.44 -27.59 -1.53
N GLU A 72 -4.03 -28.14 -0.39
CA GLU A 72 -4.77 -29.21 0.28
C GLU A 72 -6.18 -28.77 0.67
N ILE A 73 -6.33 -27.52 1.14
CA ILE A 73 -7.63 -26.94 1.48
C ILE A 73 -8.48 -26.75 0.22
N GLY A 74 -7.93 -26.12 -0.84
CA GLY A 74 -8.67 -25.83 -2.08
C GLY A 74 -9.02 -27.04 -2.95
N LEU A 75 -8.54 -28.24 -2.61
CA LEU A 75 -8.90 -29.50 -3.28
C LEU A 75 -9.96 -30.31 -2.51
N ARG A 76 -10.45 -29.80 -1.36
CA ARG A 76 -11.55 -30.42 -0.64
C ARG A 76 -12.84 -30.24 -1.43
N HIS A 77 -13.61 -31.31 -1.57
CA HIS A 77 -14.84 -31.32 -2.37
C HIS A 77 -16.07 -30.87 -1.57
N ASP A 78 -15.87 -30.50 -0.32
CA ASP A 78 -16.91 -30.19 0.65
C ASP A 78 -17.13 -28.66 0.78
N ASP A 79 -16.42 -27.86 -0.03
CA ASP A 79 -16.50 -26.41 0.02
C ASP A 79 -17.88 -25.93 -0.48
N PRO A 80 -18.57 -25.06 0.28
CA PRO A 80 -19.82 -24.47 -0.16
C PRO A 80 -19.58 -23.63 -1.43
N GLU A 81 -20.53 -23.70 -2.36
CA GLU A 81 -20.48 -22.91 -3.60
C GLU A 81 -20.21 -21.42 -3.26
N PRO A 82 -19.17 -20.80 -3.86
CA PRO A 82 -18.84 -19.42 -3.55
C PRO A 82 -20.04 -18.54 -3.90
N ALA A 83 -20.59 -17.87 -2.88
CA ALA A 83 -21.61 -16.86 -3.09
C ALA A 83 -21.10 -15.84 -4.10
N ALA A 84 -21.94 -15.49 -5.08
CA ALA A 84 -21.61 -14.51 -6.10
C ALA A 84 -21.07 -13.23 -5.44
N VAL A 85 -19.78 -12.98 -5.64
CA VAL A 85 -19.12 -11.74 -5.20
C VAL A 85 -19.82 -10.59 -5.89
N HIS A 86 -20.48 -9.73 -5.12
CA HIS A 86 -20.94 -8.46 -5.63
C HIS A 86 -19.69 -7.65 -5.99
N LEU A 87 -19.42 -7.53 -7.29
CA LEU A 87 -18.37 -6.63 -7.77
C LEU A 87 -18.67 -5.22 -7.22
N PRO A 88 -17.66 -4.45 -6.82
CA PRO A 88 -17.87 -3.08 -6.39
C PRO A 88 -18.67 -2.33 -7.45
N HIS A 89 -19.78 -1.71 -7.05
CA HIS A 89 -20.53 -0.83 -7.93
C HIS A 89 -19.57 0.21 -8.49
N GLU A 90 -19.48 0.31 -9.82
CA GLU A 90 -18.78 1.44 -10.42
C GLU A 90 -19.44 2.72 -9.88
N PRO A 91 -18.68 3.66 -9.27
CA PRO A 91 -19.27 4.85 -8.71
C PRO A 91 -19.97 5.62 -9.82
N ALA A 92 -21.25 5.92 -9.60
CA ALA A 92 -22.07 6.58 -10.60
C ALA A 92 -21.40 7.88 -11.04
N VAL A 93 -21.07 8.00 -12.34
CA VAL A 93 -20.52 9.23 -12.90
C VAL A 93 -21.64 10.27 -12.89
N LEU A 94 -21.56 11.23 -11.98
CA LEU A 94 -22.55 12.30 -11.86
C LEU A 94 -22.47 13.25 -13.05
N ARG A 95 -21.25 13.61 -13.49
CA ARG A 95 -21.02 14.59 -14.57
C ARG A 95 -19.71 14.34 -15.30
N THR A 96 -19.67 14.70 -16.59
CA THR A 96 -18.44 14.70 -17.40
C THR A 96 -18.23 16.04 -18.09
N ALA A 97 -17.02 16.60 -18.00
CA ALA A 97 -16.62 17.82 -18.69
C ALA A 97 -15.26 17.60 -19.39
N GLY A 98 -15.30 17.33 -20.69
CA GLY A 98 -14.11 16.91 -21.43
C GLY A 98 -13.58 15.56 -20.93
N HIS A 99 -12.31 15.53 -20.51
CA HIS A 99 -11.64 14.33 -19.97
C HIS A 99 -11.86 14.14 -18.46
N LEU A 100 -12.50 15.10 -17.77
CA LEU A 100 -12.77 15.03 -16.34
C LEU A 100 -14.12 14.36 -16.07
N ARG A 101 -14.16 13.45 -15.08
CA ARG A 101 -15.37 12.77 -14.59
C ARG A 101 -15.55 13.04 -13.09
N LEU A 102 -16.75 13.48 -12.71
CA LEU A 102 -17.19 13.61 -11.31
C LEU A 102 -17.89 12.32 -10.89
N LEU A 103 -17.38 11.65 -9.87
CA LEU A 103 -17.94 10.41 -9.32
C LEU A 103 -18.81 10.73 -8.10
N GLY A 104 -19.95 10.06 -7.98
CA GLY A 104 -20.76 10.07 -6.77
C GLY A 104 -20.11 9.26 -5.66
N THR A 105 -20.32 9.66 -4.41
CA THR A 105 -19.87 8.88 -3.25
C THR A 105 -20.75 7.64 -3.12
N VAL A 106 -20.13 6.49 -2.89
CA VAL A 106 -20.82 5.27 -2.46
C VAL A 106 -20.95 5.38 -0.94
N ASP A 107 -22.18 5.38 -0.41
CA ASP A 107 -22.45 5.28 1.04
C ASP A 107 -21.95 3.94 1.61
#